data_AF-C0NKM5-F1
#
_entry.id   AF-C0NKM5-F1
#
_cell.length_a   1.000
_cell.length_b   1.000
_cell.length_c   1.000
_cell.angle_alpha   90.00
_cell.angle_beta   90.00
_cell.angle_gamma   90.00
#
_symmetry.space_group_name_H-M   'P 1'
#
loop_
_entity.id
_entity.type
_entity.pdbx_description
1 polymer ?
#
loop_
_entity_poly.entity_id
_entity_poly.type
_entity_poly.pdbx_seq_one_letter_code
_entity_poly.pdbx_strand_id
1 'polypeptide(L)'
;MVSRQRKRKNKNKHNEYYPVYKGRVNQPTIFSSWGDAHPRVTGCNADFRGCVTIEEAREFMKIRGVTEPKEILKEGAGETAPLPNKLAFYAVANGKSPGIYTCYYGKPGAKEEVNEFSGACHQHFRTRAQAEAFIEDWKDSYADIWRSAIREALDQGFRTVDMKIEVGDILSLPESDDILDGLKMDKLRIKDGAHD
;
A
#
# COMPACT_ATOMS: atom_id res chain seq x y z
N MET A 1 -32.45 -0.01 -27.15
CA MET A 1 -31.48 1.10 -26.98
C MET A 1 -31.26 1.25 -25.48
N VAL A 2 -30.13 0.99 -24.82
CA VAL A 2 -28.71 0.95 -25.18
C VAL A 2 -28.10 -0.38 -24.70
N SER A 3 -27.38 -1.06 -25.60
CA SER A 3 -26.74 -2.35 -25.38
C SER A 3 -25.60 -2.23 -24.35
N ARG A 4 -25.71 -2.92 -23.20
CA ARG A 4 -24.61 -3.13 -22.25
C ARG A 4 -23.58 -4.07 -22.87
N GLN A 5 -22.70 -3.56 -23.72
CA GLN A 5 -21.46 -4.25 -24.06
C GLN A 5 -20.60 -4.27 -22.79
N ARG A 6 -20.60 -5.41 -22.07
CA ARG A 6 -19.56 -5.72 -21.08
C ARG A 6 -18.23 -5.74 -21.81
N LYS A 7 -17.45 -4.64 -21.74
CA LYS A 7 -16.05 -4.62 -22.18
C LYS A 7 -15.34 -5.80 -21.52
N ARG A 8 -14.93 -6.79 -22.32
CA ARG A 8 -14.07 -7.90 -21.87
C ARG A 8 -12.80 -7.27 -21.30
N LYS A 9 -12.54 -7.46 -20.00
CA LYS A 9 -11.25 -7.12 -19.39
C LYS A 9 -10.15 -7.79 -20.22
N ASN A 10 -9.22 -6.99 -20.73
CA ASN A 10 -8.09 -7.51 -21.49
C ASN A 10 -7.14 -8.20 -20.49
N LYS A 11 -7.17 -9.53 -20.45
CA LYS A 11 -6.48 -10.34 -19.42
C LYS A 11 -4.96 -10.15 -19.38
N ASN A 12 -4.38 -9.50 -20.38
CA ASN A 12 -2.94 -9.31 -20.53
C ASN A 12 -2.42 -7.94 -20.04
N LYS A 13 -3.26 -7.10 -19.44
CA LYS A 13 -2.83 -5.78 -18.93
C LYS A 13 -2.82 -5.76 -17.41
N HIS A 14 -1.72 -5.28 -16.84
CA HIS A 14 -1.55 -5.10 -15.41
C HIS A 14 -2.30 -3.85 -14.92
N ASN A 15 -2.71 -3.85 -13.65
CA ASN A 15 -3.32 -2.67 -13.04
C ASN A 15 -2.21 -1.66 -12.72
N GLU A 16 -2.41 -0.42 -13.12
CA GLU A 16 -1.44 0.67 -12.96
C GLU A 16 -2.05 1.80 -12.12
N TYR A 17 -3.38 1.82 -11.97
CA TYR A 17 -4.10 2.84 -11.21
C TYR A 17 -5.05 2.21 -10.22
N TYR A 18 -5.12 2.78 -9.02
CA TYR A 18 -5.85 2.26 -7.88
C TYR A 18 -6.71 3.38 -7.29
N PRO A 19 -7.91 3.63 -7.87
CA PRO A 19 -8.91 4.49 -7.25
C PRO A 19 -9.40 3.88 -5.93
N VAL A 20 -9.24 4.63 -4.84
CA VAL A 20 -9.72 4.32 -3.49
C VAL A 20 -10.78 5.34 -3.10
N TYR A 21 -12.05 4.94 -3.19
CA TYR A 21 -13.18 5.78 -2.78
C TYR A 21 -13.36 5.79 -1.26
N LYS A 22 -13.26 4.61 -0.65
CA LYS A 22 -13.35 4.41 0.81
C LYS A 22 -12.23 3.51 1.28
N GLY A 23 -11.68 3.78 2.45
CA GLY A 23 -10.59 3.04 3.08
C GLY A 23 -9.94 3.90 4.17
N ARG A 24 -8.66 3.69 4.45
CA ARG A 24 -7.83 4.58 5.27
C ARG A 24 -7.33 5.76 4.43
N VAL A 25 -8.27 6.52 3.87
CA VAL A 25 -8.02 7.74 3.08
C VAL A 25 -8.89 8.87 3.63
N ASN A 26 -8.32 10.08 3.73
CA ASN A 26 -9.07 11.26 4.19
C ASN A 26 -10.06 11.79 3.14
N GLN A 27 -9.80 11.50 1.87
CA GLN A 27 -10.68 11.83 0.75
C GLN A 27 -10.47 10.83 -0.40
N PRO A 28 -11.46 10.63 -1.28
CA PRO A 28 -11.32 9.77 -2.45
C PRO A 28 -10.06 10.11 -3.25
N THR A 29 -9.19 9.11 -3.44
CA THR A 29 -7.85 9.30 -4.02
C THR A 29 -7.55 8.22 -5.06
N ILE A 30 -6.96 8.60 -6.19
CA ILE A 30 -6.41 7.70 -7.19
C ILE A 30 -4.90 7.63 -7.01
N PHE A 31 -4.38 6.44 -6.74
CA PHE A 31 -2.95 6.18 -6.66
C PHE A 31 -2.46 5.49 -7.93
N SER A 32 -1.25 5.79 -8.39
CA SER A 32 -0.60 5.02 -9.47
C SER A 32 0.35 3.93 -8.97
N SER A 33 0.40 3.71 -7.66
CA SER A 33 1.23 2.69 -7.03
C SER A 33 0.36 1.81 -6.14
N TRP A 34 0.48 0.49 -6.29
CA TRP A 34 -0.13 -0.43 -5.35
C TRP A 34 0.53 -0.34 -3.97
N GLY A 35 1.80 0.09 -3.90
CA GLY A 35 2.50 0.36 -2.64
C GLY A 35 1.76 1.39 -1.81
N ASP A 36 1.28 2.48 -2.43
CA ASP A 36 0.48 3.49 -1.74
C ASP A 36 -0.94 3.01 -1.39
N ALA A 37 -1.58 2.28 -2.30
CA ALA A 37 -2.98 1.91 -2.14
C ALA A 37 -3.17 0.74 -1.16
N HIS A 38 -2.25 -0.22 -1.13
CA HIS A 38 -2.38 -1.45 -0.34
C HIS A 38 -2.61 -1.19 1.15
N PRO A 39 -1.76 -0.43 1.88
CA PRO A 39 -1.98 -0.13 3.30
C PRO A 39 -3.34 0.54 3.57
N ARG A 40 -3.88 1.27 2.59
CA ARG A 40 -5.12 2.04 2.72
C ARG A 40 -6.37 1.20 2.55
N VAL A 41 -6.27 0.01 1.97
CA VAL A 41 -7.44 -0.83 1.63
C VAL A 41 -7.40 -2.23 2.24
N THR A 42 -6.22 -2.76 2.57
CA THR A 42 -6.07 -4.10 3.12
C THR A 42 -6.50 -4.14 4.59
N GLY A 43 -7.34 -5.14 4.95
CA GLY A 43 -7.77 -5.35 6.33
C GLY A 43 -8.79 -4.32 6.85
N CYS A 44 -9.48 -3.58 5.98
CA CYS A 44 -10.59 -2.69 6.34
C CYS A 44 -11.73 -2.78 5.32
N ASN A 45 -12.88 -2.19 5.63
CA ASN A 45 -14.00 -2.09 4.70
C ASN A 45 -13.74 -0.97 3.68
N ALA A 46 -12.98 -1.30 2.62
CA ALA A 46 -12.58 -0.38 1.56
C ALA A 46 -13.40 -0.57 0.27
N ASP A 47 -13.59 0.52 -0.47
CA ASP A 47 -14.17 0.51 -1.81
C ASP A 47 -13.13 1.03 -2.80
N PHE A 48 -12.54 0.10 -3.55
CA PHE A 48 -11.46 0.36 -4.48
C PHE A 48 -11.48 -0.65 -5.64
N ARG A 49 -10.66 -0.40 -6.66
CA ARG A 49 -10.43 -1.34 -7.76
C ARG A 49 -9.07 -1.07 -8.40
N GLY A 50 -8.46 -2.10 -8.98
CA GLY A 50 -7.35 -1.93 -9.93
C GLY A 50 -7.86 -1.62 -11.34
N CYS A 51 -7.33 -0.56 -11.93
CA CYS A 51 -7.63 -0.06 -13.27
C CYS A 51 -6.36 -0.05 -14.12
N VAL A 52 -6.52 -0.24 -15.43
CA VAL A 52 -5.38 -0.24 -16.36
C VAL A 52 -5.04 1.18 -16.80
N THR A 53 -6.04 2.06 -16.93
CA THR A 53 -5.82 3.46 -17.33
C THR A 53 -6.37 4.44 -16.29
N ILE A 54 -5.86 5.67 -16.30
CA ILE A 54 -6.32 6.74 -15.42
C ILE A 54 -7.77 7.13 -15.71
N GLU A 55 -8.22 7.06 -16.96
CA GLU A 55 -9.61 7.34 -17.33
C GLU A 55 -10.58 6.32 -16.72
N GLU A 56 -10.20 5.03 -16.70
CA GLU A 56 -10.99 4.00 -16.01
C GLU A 56 -11.07 4.26 -14.50
N ALA A 57 -9.97 4.74 -13.89
CA ALA A 57 -9.94 5.12 -12.48
C ALA A 57 -10.81 6.35 -12.18
N ARG A 58 -10.77 7.37 -13.04
CA ARG A 58 -11.63 8.56 -12.93
C ARG A 58 -13.10 8.22 -13.11
N GLU A 59 -13.44 7.36 -14.06
CA GLU A 59 -14.83 6.91 -14.25
C GLU A 59 -15.35 6.12 -13.03
N PHE A 60 -14.49 5.29 -12.42
CA PHE A 60 -14.83 4.61 -11.17
C PHE A 60 -15.19 5.60 -10.04
N MET A 61 -14.46 6.71 -9.94
CA MET A 61 -14.72 7.77 -8.97
C MET A 61 -16.01 8.53 -9.31
N LYS A 62 -16.21 8.86 -10.59
CA LYS A 62 -17.39 9.56 -11.09
C LYS A 62 -18.69 8.80 -10.85
N ILE A 63 -18.70 7.47 -11.06
CA ILE A 63 -19.86 6.60 -10.76
C ILE A 63 -20.26 6.67 -9.27
N ARG A 64 -19.33 7.04 -8.39
CA ARG A 64 -19.56 7.23 -6.94
C ARG A 64 -19.81 8.67 -6.53
N GLY A 65 -20.04 9.56 -7.50
CA GLY A 65 -20.33 10.97 -7.26
C GLY A 65 -19.09 11.82 -6.98
N VAL A 66 -17.88 11.32 -7.21
CA VAL A 66 -16.63 12.09 -7.04
C VAL A 66 -16.18 12.63 -8.38
N THR A 67 -16.26 13.94 -8.57
CA THR A 67 -15.85 14.62 -9.83
C THR A 67 -14.38 15.00 -9.85
N GLU A 68 -13.79 15.30 -8.69
CA GLU A 68 -12.41 15.75 -8.53
C GLU A 68 -11.70 14.93 -7.44
N PRO A 69 -11.37 13.65 -7.70
CA PRO A 69 -10.60 12.85 -6.76
C PRO A 69 -9.19 13.43 -6.62
N LYS A 70 -8.56 13.25 -5.44
CA LYS A 70 -7.13 13.50 -5.30
C LYS A 70 -6.37 12.54 -6.21
N GLU A 71 -5.37 13.01 -6.94
CA GLU A 71 -4.53 12.14 -7.78
C GLU A 71 -3.10 12.16 -7.26
N ILE A 72 -2.57 10.99 -6.92
CA ILE A 72 -1.17 10.77 -6.51
C ILE A 72 -0.55 9.87 -7.58
N LEU A 73 -0.05 10.50 -8.64
CA LEU A 73 0.53 9.84 -9.80
C LEU A 73 2.05 10.00 -9.76
N LYS A 74 2.76 8.88 -9.79
CA LYS A 74 4.21 8.79 -9.78
C LYS A 74 4.75 8.69 -11.20
N GLU A 75 5.99 9.12 -11.38
CA GLU A 75 6.67 9.03 -12.66
C GLU A 75 6.78 7.57 -13.12
N GLY A 76 6.54 7.32 -14.41
CA GLY A 76 6.56 5.97 -14.98
C GLY A 76 5.32 5.12 -14.68
N ALA A 77 4.27 5.70 -14.09
CA ALA A 77 2.96 5.06 -13.99
C ALA A 77 2.46 4.61 -15.37
N GLY A 78 1.97 3.37 -15.48
CA GLY A 78 1.55 2.80 -16.77
C GLY A 78 2.64 2.02 -17.49
N GLU A 79 3.89 2.12 -17.04
CA GLU A 79 5.05 1.44 -17.62
C GLU A 79 5.79 0.59 -16.58
N THR A 80 5.08 0.04 -15.60
CA THR A 80 5.71 -0.77 -14.55
C THR A 80 5.81 -2.24 -14.94
N ALA A 81 4.91 -2.70 -15.80
CA ALA A 81 4.88 -4.08 -16.28
C ALA A 81 6.22 -4.52 -16.91
N PRO A 82 6.74 -5.71 -16.54
CA PRO A 82 7.90 -6.30 -17.19
C PRO A 82 7.66 -6.47 -18.69
N LEU A 83 8.70 -6.19 -19.49
CA LEU A 83 8.65 -6.44 -20.92
C LEU A 83 8.66 -7.96 -21.20
N PRO A 84 7.98 -8.44 -22.25
CA PRO A 84 8.02 -9.85 -22.62
C PRO A 84 9.46 -10.35 -22.79
N ASN A 85 9.77 -11.52 -22.24
CA ASN A 85 11.09 -12.16 -22.31
C ASN A 85 12.25 -11.33 -21.72
N LYS A 86 11.97 -10.40 -20.80
CA LYS A 86 12.97 -9.67 -20.02
C LYS A 86 12.91 -10.08 -18.55
N LEU A 87 14.02 -9.87 -17.85
CA LEU A 87 14.08 -10.05 -16.40
C LEU A 87 13.04 -9.14 -15.72
N ALA A 88 12.34 -9.70 -14.73
CA ALA A 88 11.43 -8.97 -13.86
C ALA A 88 12.01 -8.87 -12.45
N PHE A 89 11.72 -7.78 -11.76
CA PHE A 89 12.10 -7.55 -10.36
C PHE A 89 10.85 -7.68 -9.50
N TYR A 90 10.82 -8.69 -8.62
CA TYR A 90 9.68 -8.97 -7.74
C TYR A 90 9.91 -8.30 -6.40
N ALA A 91 9.21 -7.19 -6.16
CA ALA A 91 9.24 -6.50 -4.89
C ALA A 91 8.25 -7.12 -3.92
N VAL A 92 8.72 -7.44 -2.72
CA VAL A 92 7.91 -7.79 -1.55
C VAL A 92 8.04 -6.63 -0.59
N ALA A 93 6.98 -5.82 -0.46
CA ALA A 93 6.93 -4.71 0.48
C ALA A 93 6.43 -5.14 1.86
N ASN A 94 5.56 -6.16 1.91
CA ASN A 94 5.13 -6.80 3.14
C ASN A 94 5.09 -8.32 2.93
N GLY A 95 5.78 -9.08 3.78
CA GLY A 95 6.00 -10.51 3.67
C GLY A 95 6.95 -10.98 4.77
N LYS A 96 7.37 -12.26 4.72
CA LYS A 96 8.31 -12.85 5.70
C LYS A 96 9.68 -12.15 5.66
N SER A 97 10.22 -11.98 4.47
CA SER A 97 11.42 -11.17 4.21
C SER A 97 11.15 -10.17 3.08
N PRO A 98 10.76 -8.92 3.39
CA PRO A 98 10.64 -7.85 2.41
C PRO A 98 11.94 -7.63 1.63
N GLY A 99 11.83 -7.22 0.38
CA GLY A 99 12.98 -7.04 -0.49
C GLY A 99 12.67 -7.26 -1.96
N ILE A 100 13.72 -7.36 -2.77
CA ILE A 100 13.61 -7.50 -4.22
C ILE A 100 14.24 -8.81 -4.66
N TYR A 101 13.42 -9.62 -5.33
CA TYR A 101 13.79 -10.93 -5.84
C TYR A 101 13.85 -10.88 -7.37
N THR A 102 14.72 -11.71 -7.96
CA THR A 102 14.87 -11.82 -9.43
C THR A 102 14.06 -12.98 -10.01
N CYS A 103 13.42 -13.78 -9.18
CA CYS A 103 12.51 -14.86 -9.59
C CYS A 103 11.28 -14.91 -8.67
N TYR A 104 10.14 -15.36 -9.21
CA TYR A 104 8.93 -15.56 -8.42
C TYR A 104 8.92 -16.93 -7.73
N TYR A 105 9.28 -17.99 -8.47
CA TYR A 105 9.29 -19.37 -7.99
C TYR A 105 10.73 -19.83 -7.69
N GLY A 106 10.86 -20.76 -6.75
CA GLY A 106 12.15 -21.33 -6.34
C GLY A 106 12.71 -20.62 -5.12
N LYS A 107 13.88 -21.05 -4.67
CA LYS A 107 14.62 -20.41 -3.57
C LYS A 107 15.90 -19.77 -4.14
N PRO A 108 16.17 -18.47 -3.90
CA PRO A 108 15.34 -17.48 -3.19
C PRO A 108 14.34 -16.80 -4.14
N GLY A 109 13.04 -17.03 -3.98
CA GLY A 109 11.99 -16.52 -4.86
C GLY A 109 10.84 -15.89 -4.09
N ALA A 110 10.27 -14.82 -4.64
CA ALA A 110 9.30 -13.97 -3.94
C ALA A 110 8.04 -14.71 -3.46
N LYS A 111 7.65 -15.83 -4.08
CA LYS A 111 6.48 -16.62 -3.66
C LYS A 111 6.62 -17.12 -2.23
N GLU A 112 7.81 -17.57 -1.82
CA GLU A 112 8.01 -18.15 -0.49
C GLU A 112 7.81 -17.11 0.63
N GLU A 113 8.08 -15.84 0.31
CA GLU A 113 7.99 -14.70 1.22
C GLU A 113 6.56 -14.20 1.44
N VAL A 114 5.68 -14.44 0.46
CA VAL A 114 4.31 -13.90 0.46
C VAL A 114 3.26 -14.99 0.66
N ASN A 115 3.60 -16.24 0.35
CA ASN A 115 2.69 -17.35 0.50
C ASN A 115 2.37 -17.56 1.98
N GLU A 116 1.06 -17.62 2.28
CA GLU A 116 0.51 -17.77 3.63
C GLU A 116 0.83 -16.62 4.59
N PHE A 117 1.37 -15.49 4.10
CA PHE A 117 1.60 -14.29 4.90
C PHE A 117 0.38 -13.36 4.84
N SER A 118 -0.25 -13.12 5.99
CA SER A 118 -1.45 -12.28 6.08
C SER A 118 -1.12 -10.83 5.69
N GLY A 119 -1.88 -10.27 4.73
CA GLY A 119 -1.66 -8.90 4.26
C GLY A 119 -0.38 -8.72 3.43
N ALA A 120 0.16 -9.80 2.84
CA ALA A 120 1.31 -9.71 1.96
C ALA A 120 1.09 -8.69 0.83
N CYS A 121 2.10 -7.87 0.58
CA CYS A 121 2.10 -6.84 -0.45
C CYS A 121 3.29 -7.06 -1.36
N HIS A 122 3.03 -7.46 -2.61
CA HIS A 122 4.08 -7.70 -3.58
C HIS A 122 3.63 -7.36 -5.00
N GLN A 123 4.58 -6.99 -5.85
CA GLN A 123 4.37 -6.71 -7.27
C GLN A 123 5.68 -6.94 -8.04
N HIS A 124 5.59 -7.12 -9.35
CA HIS A 124 6.76 -7.27 -10.23
C HIS A 124 6.92 -6.07 -11.17
N PHE A 125 8.17 -5.71 -11.46
CA PHE A 125 8.52 -4.47 -12.17
C PHE A 125 9.55 -4.72 -13.28
N ARG A 126 9.58 -3.85 -14.29
CA ARG A 126 10.59 -3.90 -15.37
C ARG A 126 12.00 -3.52 -14.90
N THR A 127 12.13 -2.67 -13.87
CA THR A 127 13.43 -2.23 -13.34
C THR A 127 13.51 -2.38 -11.82
N ARG A 128 14.74 -2.53 -11.32
CA ARG A 128 15.02 -2.54 -9.89
C ARG A 128 14.58 -1.25 -9.21
N ALA A 129 14.81 -0.08 -9.83
CA ALA A 129 14.42 1.21 -9.28
C ALA A 129 12.89 1.33 -9.06
N GLN A 130 12.07 0.78 -9.95
CA GLN A 130 10.62 0.73 -9.75
C GLN A 130 10.21 -0.21 -8.60
N ALA A 131 10.90 -1.33 -8.46
CA ALA A 131 10.70 -2.26 -7.34
C ALA A 131 11.11 -1.62 -5.99
N GLU A 132 12.20 -0.87 -5.95
CA GLU A 132 12.64 -0.09 -4.77
C GLU A 132 11.61 0.99 -4.42
N ALA A 133 11.19 1.79 -5.41
CA ALA A 133 10.15 2.80 -5.22
C ALA A 133 8.85 2.21 -4.67
N PHE A 134 8.39 1.07 -5.20
CA PHE A 134 7.18 0.41 -4.68
C PHE A 134 7.27 0.03 -3.19
N ILE A 135 8.45 -0.38 -2.71
CA ILE A 135 8.67 -0.70 -1.29
C ILE A 135 8.64 0.58 -0.45
N GLU A 136 9.29 1.64 -0.91
CA GLU A 136 9.28 2.94 -0.20
C GLU A 136 7.88 3.55 -0.16
N ASP A 137 7.14 3.50 -1.27
CA ASP A 137 5.73 3.89 -1.35
C ASP A 137 4.87 3.22 -0.27
N TRP A 138 5.10 1.93 -0.07
CA TRP A 138 4.38 1.15 0.92
C TRP A 138 4.74 1.57 2.35
N LYS A 139 6.03 1.77 2.64
CA LYS A 139 6.51 2.25 3.95
C LYS A 139 5.93 3.62 4.27
N ASP A 140 6.02 4.57 3.34
CA ASP A 140 5.51 5.94 3.49
C ASP A 140 4.00 5.94 3.69
N SER A 141 3.26 5.16 2.88
CA SER A 141 1.82 5.02 3.03
C SER A 141 1.43 4.43 4.37
N TYR A 142 2.12 3.40 4.83
CA TYR A 142 1.83 2.76 6.10
C TYR A 142 2.08 3.73 7.26
N ALA A 143 3.22 4.43 7.24
CA ALA A 143 3.56 5.45 8.22
C ALA A 143 2.55 6.63 8.25
N ASP A 144 2.11 7.11 7.09
CA ASP A 144 1.12 8.19 6.96
C ASP A 144 -0.23 7.84 7.60
N ILE A 145 -0.68 6.60 7.44
CA ILE A 145 -1.91 6.09 8.07
C ILE A 145 -1.78 6.14 9.59
N TRP A 146 -0.67 5.61 10.13
CA TRP A 146 -0.44 5.61 11.58
C TRP A 146 -0.29 7.01 12.14
N ARG A 147 0.45 7.88 11.46
CA ARG A 147 0.57 9.29 11.82
C ARG A 147 -0.79 9.97 11.90
N SER A 148 -1.66 9.72 10.92
CA SER A 148 -3.02 10.27 10.89
C SER A 148 -3.88 9.75 12.05
N ALA A 149 -3.84 8.45 12.33
CA ALA A 149 -4.57 7.83 13.44
C ALA A 149 -4.10 8.33 14.81
N ILE A 150 -2.77 8.46 15.00
CA ILE A 150 -2.19 9.02 16.23
C ILE A 150 -2.65 10.47 16.43
N ARG A 151 -2.62 11.29 15.38
CA ARG A 151 -3.07 12.68 15.45
C ARG A 151 -4.55 12.78 15.81
N GLU A 152 -5.41 12.00 15.16
CA GLU A 152 -6.84 11.97 15.46
C GLU A 152 -7.13 11.58 16.91
N ALA A 153 -6.41 10.58 17.44
CA ALA A 153 -6.51 10.24 18.85
C ALA A 153 -6.10 11.44 19.71
N LEU A 154 -4.92 12.03 19.51
CA LEU A 154 -4.46 13.18 20.30
C LEU A 154 -5.45 14.36 20.29
N ASP A 155 -6.10 14.64 19.16
CA ASP A 155 -7.14 15.67 19.02
C ASP A 155 -8.40 15.36 19.86
N GLN A 156 -8.70 14.07 20.09
CA GLN A 156 -9.77 13.59 20.97
C GLN A 156 -9.39 13.59 22.47
N GLY A 157 -8.25 14.18 22.86
CA GLY A 157 -7.86 14.39 24.26
C GLY A 157 -7.10 13.24 24.91
N PHE A 158 -7.14 12.08 24.29
CA PHE A 158 -6.23 10.96 24.49
C PHE A 158 -4.74 11.38 24.57
N ARG A 159 -3.97 10.72 25.44
CA ARG A 159 -2.53 10.98 25.57
C ARG A 159 -1.75 9.67 25.56
N THR A 160 -0.49 9.77 25.13
CA THR A 160 0.44 8.64 25.23
C THR A 160 0.69 8.35 26.70
N VAL A 161 0.68 7.07 27.09
CA VAL A 161 0.98 6.68 28.48
C VAL A 161 2.45 6.96 28.83
N ASP A 162 3.32 6.87 27.83
CA ASP A 162 4.73 7.20 27.92
C ASP A 162 5.14 7.98 26.65
N MET A 163 5.92 9.05 26.82
CA MET A 163 6.51 9.81 25.73
C MET A 163 7.93 9.36 25.40
N LYS A 164 8.49 8.42 26.17
CA LYS A 164 9.81 7.86 25.90
C LYS A 164 9.78 7.03 24.61
N ILE A 165 10.27 7.64 23.54
CA ILE A 165 10.69 6.90 22.37
C ILE A 165 12.09 6.40 22.69
N GLU A 166 12.22 5.10 22.97
CA GLU A 166 13.51 4.44 23.06
C GLU A 166 14.07 4.32 21.63
N VAL A 167 14.63 5.42 21.11
CA VAL A 167 15.22 5.48 19.76
C VAL A 167 16.35 4.45 19.63
N GLY A 168 17.00 4.10 20.75
CA GLY A 168 17.95 3.01 20.84
C GLY A 168 17.37 1.71 20.28
N ASP A 169 16.14 1.34 20.63
CA ASP A 169 15.52 0.12 20.12
C ASP A 169 15.24 0.20 18.61
N ILE A 170 14.93 1.40 18.08
CA ILE A 170 14.71 1.61 16.63
C ILE A 170 16.02 1.50 15.85
N LEU A 171 17.12 2.04 16.39
CA LEU A 171 18.43 2.07 15.75
C LEU A 171 19.26 0.80 15.98
N SER A 172 18.94 0.01 17.02
CA SER A 172 19.65 -1.23 17.38
C SER A 172 19.03 -2.48 16.78
N LEU A 173 17.96 -2.35 16.00
CA LEU A 173 17.38 -3.49 15.31
C LEU A 173 18.43 -4.03 14.33
N PRO A 174 18.75 -5.33 14.42
CA PRO A 174 19.60 -5.96 13.40
C PRO A 174 18.98 -5.74 12.02
N GLU A 175 19.77 -5.84 10.94
CA GLU A 175 19.30 -5.81 9.54
C GLU A 175 18.32 -6.96 9.18
N SER A 176 17.60 -7.53 10.15
CA SER A 176 16.58 -8.56 9.99
C SER A 176 15.15 -7.99 10.01
N ASP A 177 14.32 -8.57 9.16
CA ASP A 177 13.06 -8.09 8.61
C ASP A 177 11.85 -7.85 9.55
N ASP A 178 12.00 -7.95 10.88
CA ASP A 178 10.88 -7.96 11.85
C ASP A 178 10.76 -6.66 12.69
N ILE A 179 11.12 -5.51 12.13
CA ILE A 179 11.13 -4.21 12.84
C ILE A 179 9.72 -3.73 13.24
N LEU A 180 8.67 -4.18 12.54
CA LEU A 180 7.29 -3.77 12.81
C LEU A 180 6.64 -4.56 13.96
N ASP A 181 7.09 -5.78 14.27
CA ASP A 181 6.68 -6.51 15.48
C ASP A 181 7.44 -5.99 16.73
N GLY A 182 8.63 -5.40 16.54
CA GLY A 182 9.40 -4.73 17.59
C GLY A 182 8.78 -3.41 18.05
N LEU A 183 8.26 -2.62 17.10
CA LEU A 183 7.39 -1.48 17.39
C LEU A 183 6.02 -2.03 17.78
N LYS A 184 5.90 -2.44 19.04
CA LYS A 184 4.65 -2.82 19.68
C LYS A 184 3.62 -1.70 19.62
N MET A 185 2.99 -1.47 18.47
CA MET A 185 1.91 -0.48 18.32
C MET A 185 0.70 -0.90 19.15
N ASP A 186 0.58 -2.18 19.52
CA ASP A 186 -0.31 -2.70 20.56
C ASP A 186 0.00 -2.11 21.97
N LYS A 187 1.21 -1.60 22.20
CA LYS A 187 1.58 -0.83 23.40
C LYS A 187 1.29 0.67 23.31
N LEU A 188 0.90 1.22 22.16
CA LEU A 188 0.28 2.57 22.10
C LEU A 188 -1.12 2.48 22.71
N ARG A 189 -1.15 2.24 24.02
CA ARG A 189 -2.34 2.38 24.84
C ARG A 189 -2.58 3.86 24.98
N ILE A 190 -3.64 4.30 24.36
CA ILE A 190 -4.11 5.65 24.46
C ILE A 190 -5.11 5.67 25.62
N LYS A 191 -4.80 6.36 26.72
CA LYS A 191 -5.72 6.43 27.87
C LYS A 191 -6.84 7.42 27.56
N ASP A 192 -8.08 7.00 27.78
CA ASP A 192 -9.23 7.92 27.84
C ASP A 192 -8.91 9.02 28.86
N GLY A 193 -8.97 10.27 28.41
CA GLY A 193 -8.90 11.41 29.33
C GLY A 193 -10.10 11.32 30.26
N ALA A 194 -9.85 11.15 31.55
CA ALA A 194 -10.88 11.35 32.57
C ALA A 194 -11.36 12.80 32.46
N HIS A 195 -12.57 12.99 31.94
CA HIS A 195 -13.33 14.19 32.23
C HIS A 195 -13.80 14.06 33.69
N ASP A 196 -13.51 15.09 34.48
CA ASP A 196 -13.84 15.24 35.90
C ASP A 196 -15.30 14.91 36.24
#